data_AF-A0A813IRI9-F1
#
_entry.id   AF-A0A813IRI9-F1
#
_cell.length_a   1.000
_cell.length_b   1.000
_cell.length_c   1.000
_cell.angle_alpha   90.00
_cell.angle_beta   90.00
_cell.angle_gamma   90.00
#
_symmetry.space_group_name_H-M   'P 1'
#
loop_
_entity.id
_entity.type
_entity.pdbx_description
1 polymer ?
#
loop_
_entity_poly.entity_id
_entity_poly.type
_entity_poly.pdbx_seq_one_letter_code
_entity_poly.pdbx_strand_id
1 'polypeptide(L)'
;MAPALDTPGGGLDVTFCDPSVDGLQALQRRPLMQIAPMLDVSYEDFRQFMRILIRRSQIWTEMIVANSLLSSQKECRALSGFLDFAGHEHPIVCQLGGSDPSILAEAAKLVEQWGYDEVNLNVGCPSDRVAGKGEFGASLMKRPECR
;
A
#
# COMPACT_ATOMS: atom_id res chain seq x y z
N MET A 1 -27.83 -9.72 -24.41
CA MET A 1 -27.39 -11.13 -24.53
C MET A 1 -25.87 -11.13 -24.47
N ALA A 2 -25.32 -11.08 -23.26
CA ALA A 2 -23.88 -11.14 -23.03
C ALA A 2 -23.48 -12.62 -22.92
N PRO A 3 -22.42 -13.10 -23.59
CA PRO A 3 -22.02 -14.49 -23.50
C PRO A 3 -21.30 -14.76 -22.17
N ALA A 4 -21.53 -15.96 -21.65
CA ALA A 4 -20.96 -16.48 -20.41
C ALA A 4 -19.53 -16.99 -20.60
N LEU A 5 -18.70 -16.67 -19.59
CA LEU A 5 -17.60 -17.41 -18.96
C LEU A 5 -16.84 -18.47 -19.78
N ASP A 6 -15.51 -18.29 -19.83
CA ASP A 6 -14.57 -19.40 -19.73
C ASP A 6 -13.44 -18.99 -18.78
N THR A 7 -13.35 -19.68 -17.64
CA THR A 7 -12.28 -19.55 -16.65
C THR A 7 -11.33 -20.73 -16.83
N PRO A 8 -10.01 -20.55 -17.03
CA PRO A 8 -9.05 -21.57 -16.68
C PRO A 8 -8.64 -21.37 -15.22
N GLY A 9 -8.94 -22.37 -14.40
CA GLY A 9 -8.29 -22.53 -13.12
C GLY A 9 -6.78 -22.63 -13.31
N GLY A 10 -6.04 -21.78 -12.61
CA GLY A 10 -4.60 -21.82 -12.47
C GLY A 10 -4.27 -21.03 -11.22
N GLY A 11 -3.71 -21.71 -10.21
CA GLY A 11 -3.32 -21.07 -8.95
C GLY A 11 -2.48 -19.84 -9.24
N LEU A 12 -2.85 -18.71 -8.63
CA LEU A 12 -2.07 -17.48 -8.71
C LEU A 12 -0.76 -17.72 -7.98
N ASP A 13 0.27 -18.06 -8.74
CA ASP A 13 1.65 -18.02 -8.28
C ASP A 13 1.93 -16.58 -7.89
N VAL A 14 2.05 -16.34 -6.58
CA VAL A 14 2.50 -15.07 -6.04
C VAL A 14 3.99 -15.04 -6.35
N THR A 15 4.34 -14.64 -7.57
CA THR A 15 5.73 -14.55 -8.00
C THR A 15 6.43 -13.54 -7.10
N PHE A 16 7.16 -14.05 -6.10
CA PHE A 16 8.20 -13.29 -5.44
C PHE A 16 9.10 -12.76 -6.54
N CYS A 17 9.18 -11.43 -6.65
CA CYS A 17 10.03 -10.76 -7.62
C CYS A 17 11.45 -11.34 -7.47
N ASP A 18 11.88 -12.10 -8.47
CA ASP A 18 13.21 -12.68 -8.52
C ASP A 18 14.21 -11.52 -8.47
N PRO A 19 15.16 -11.50 -7.52
CA PRO A 19 16.15 -10.42 -7.42
C PRO A 19 17.13 -10.35 -8.61
N SER A 20 16.92 -11.14 -9.66
CA SER A 20 17.69 -11.07 -10.90
C SER A 20 17.34 -9.81 -11.71
N VAL A 21 18.38 -8.99 -11.99
CA VAL A 21 18.55 -7.87 -12.94
C VAL A 21 17.41 -6.85 -13.14
N ASP A 22 16.17 -7.28 -13.38
CA ASP A 22 14.98 -6.44 -13.56
C ASP A 22 14.54 -5.78 -12.24
N GLY A 23 14.61 -6.51 -11.11
CA GLY A 23 14.31 -5.97 -9.78
C GLY A 23 15.31 -4.89 -9.32
N LEU A 24 16.59 -5.03 -9.70
CA LEU A 24 17.62 -4.02 -9.42
C LEU A 24 17.45 -2.76 -10.27
N GLN A 25 17.03 -2.91 -11.54
CA GLN A 25 16.75 -1.76 -12.41
C GLN A 25 15.51 -0.98 -11.96
N ALA A 26 14.49 -1.64 -11.41
CA ALA A 26 13.34 -0.97 -10.79
C ALA A 26 13.74 -0.17 -9.53
N LEU A 27 14.63 -0.71 -8.69
CA LEU A 27 15.21 0.01 -7.54
C LEU A 27 16.02 1.25 -7.97
N GLN A 28 16.68 1.22 -9.13
CA GLN A 28 17.47 2.35 -9.67
C GLN A 28 16.63 3.56 -10.09
N ARG A 29 15.30 3.45 -10.18
CA ARG A 29 14.40 4.56 -10.53
C ARG A 29 13.72 5.24 -9.34
N ARG A 30 13.96 4.77 -8.11
CA ARG A 30 13.37 5.38 -6.92
C ARG A 30 13.92 6.80 -6.70
N PRO A 31 13.06 7.78 -6.40
CA PRO A 31 13.53 9.12 -6.04
C PRO A 31 14.55 9.09 -4.90
N LEU A 32 15.57 9.94 -5.02
CA LEU A 32 16.63 10.06 -4.01
C LEU A 32 16.10 10.45 -2.63
N MET A 33 14.98 11.19 -2.59
CA MET A 33 14.36 11.69 -1.37
C MET A 33 12.91 11.24 -1.30
N GLN A 34 12.48 10.83 -0.10
CA GLN A 34 11.12 10.41 0.18
C GLN A 34 10.60 11.12 1.42
N ILE A 35 9.31 11.48 1.42
CA ILE A 35 8.63 12.01 2.59
C ILE A 35 7.91 10.87 3.30
N ALA A 36 8.25 10.66 4.57
CA ALA A 36 7.75 9.54 5.35
C ALA A 36 6.23 9.58 5.55
N PRO A 37 5.59 8.41 5.69
CA PRO A 37 4.19 8.30 6.09
C PRO A 37 4.03 8.75 7.55
N MET A 38 3.07 9.64 7.82
CA MET A 38 2.84 10.22 9.14
C MET A 38 1.34 10.33 9.40
N LEU A 39 0.82 9.52 10.32
CA LEU A 39 -0.59 9.55 10.70
C LEU A 39 -0.98 10.95 11.21
N ASP A 40 -2.15 11.43 10.81
CA ASP A 40 -2.72 12.77 11.03
C ASP A 40 -1.88 13.93 10.46
N VAL A 41 -0.90 13.64 9.59
CA VAL A 41 -0.02 14.65 8.98
C VAL A 41 0.05 14.50 7.47
N SER A 42 0.31 13.30 6.94
CA SER A 42 0.47 13.07 5.49
C SER A 42 -0.86 12.89 4.75
N TYR A 43 -1.87 13.66 5.15
CA TYR A 43 -3.16 13.76 4.45
C TYR A 43 -3.02 14.58 3.14
N GLU A 44 -4.07 14.60 2.32
CA GLU A 44 -4.03 15.14 0.95
C GLU A 44 -3.42 16.54 0.86
N ASP A 45 -3.93 17.54 1.61
CA ASP A 45 -3.43 18.91 1.51
C ASP A 45 -1.95 19.04 1.88
N PHE A 46 -1.48 18.25 2.86
CA PHE A 46 -0.05 18.22 3.20
C PHE A 46 0.76 17.70 2.03
N ARG A 47 0.33 16.61 1.39
CA ARG A 47 1.04 16.02 0.24
C ARG A 47 1.05 16.99 -0.95
N GLN A 48 -0.06 17.68 -1.20
CA GLN A 48 -0.13 18.74 -2.22
C GLN A 48 0.83 19.89 -1.90
N PHE A 49 0.86 20.35 -0.65
CA PHE A 49 1.80 21.38 -0.21
C PHE A 49 3.26 20.93 -0.38
N MET A 50 3.59 19.69 0.00
CA MET A 50 4.92 19.14 -0.21
C MET A 50 5.26 19.07 -1.70
N ARG A 51 4.32 18.73 -2.59
CA ARG A 51 4.57 18.69 -4.04
C ARG A 51 4.94 20.06 -4.62
N ILE A 52 4.46 21.16 -4.03
CA ILE A 52 4.87 22.53 -4.40
C ILE A 52 6.35 22.76 -4.04
N LEU A 53 6.78 22.33 -2.86
CA LEU A 53 8.14 22.54 -2.35
C LEU A 53 9.18 21.60 -2.98
N ILE A 54 8.82 20.33 -3.15
CA ILE A 54 9.73 19.25 -3.54
C ILE A 54 9.14 18.42 -4.68
N ARG A 55 9.31 18.91 -5.90
CA ARG A 55 8.68 18.33 -7.10
C ARG A 55 9.11 16.91 -7.44
N ARG A 56 10.31 16.47 -7.00
CA ARG A 56 10.92 15.20 -7.43
C ARG A 56 10.92 14.11 -6.36
N SER A 57 10.43 14.38 -5.15
CA SER A 57 10.40 13.38 -4.07
C SER A 57 9.25 12.39 -4.26
N GLN A 58 9.45 11.19 -3.73
CA GLN A 58 8.38 10.24 -3.50
C GLN A 58 7.60 10.66 -2.25
N ILE A 59 6.27 10.68 -2.34
CA ILE A 59 5.41 11.07 -1.22
C ILE A 59 4.60 9.86 -0.77
N TRP A 60 4.46 9.71 0.53
CA TRP A 60 3.75 8.61 1.13
C TRP A 60 2.41 9.08 1.70
N THR A 61 1.39 8.24 1.60
CA THR A 61 0.12 8.46 2.28
C THR A 61 0.27 8.21 3.78
N GLU A 62 -0.78 8.55 4.53
CA GLU A 62 -0.97 7.93 5.84
C GLU A 62 -1.09 6.41 5.73
N MET A 63 -0.84 5.73 6.84
CA MET A 63 -0.99 4.28 6.91
C MET A 63 -2.46 3.89 6.89
N ILE A 64 -2.86 3.06 5.92
CA ILE A 64 -4.20 2.51 5.80
C ILE A 64 -4.23 1.10 6.39
N VAL A 65 -5.18 0.81 7.26
CA VAL A 65 -5.36 -0.54 7.80
C VAL A 65 -6.10 -1.41 6.77
N ALA A 66 -5.47 -2.50 6.33
CA ALA A 66 -5.96 -3.33 5.23
C ALA A 66 -7.36 -3.90 5.50
N ASN A 67 -7.62 -4.41 6.72
CA ASN A 67 -8.95 -4.86 7.12
C ASN A 67 -10.01 -3.76 7.00
N SER A 68 -9.69 -2.52 7.39
CA SER A 68 -10.65 -1.40 7.33
C SER A 68 -10.97 -1.03 5.88
N LEU A 69 -9.97 -1.08 5.00
CA LEU A 69 -10.15 -0.83 3.58
C LEU A 69 -11.08 -1.88 2.94
N LEU A 70 -10.78 -3.18 3.15
CA LEU A 70 -11.58 -4.27 2.56
C LEU A 70 -12.97 -4.37 3.16
N SER A 71 -13.14 -4.15 4.46
CA SER A 71 -14.48 -4.09 5.07
C SER A 71 -15.30 -2.94 4.49
N SER A 72 -14.69 -1.77 4.28
CA SER A 72 -15.37 -0.65 3.62
C SER A 72 -15.79 -0.98 2.20
N GLN A 73 -14.93 -1.66 1.43
CA GLN A 73 -15.27 -2.12 0.08
C GLN A 73 -16.45 -3.10 0.08
N LYS A 74 -16.42 -4.10 0.98
CA LYS A 74 -17.48 -5.12 1.13
C LYS A 74 -18.81 -4.52 1.54
N GLU A 75 -18.78 -3.48 2.36
CA GLU A 75 -19.97 -2.72 2.78
C GLU A 75 -20.41 -1.66 1.76
N CYS A 76 -19.80 -1.63 0.57
CA CYS A 76 -20.05 -0.63 -0.48
C CYS A 76 -19.90 0.83 0.02
N ARG A 77 -19.03 1.05 1.00
CA ARG A 77 -18.69 2.39 1.50
C ARG A 77 -17.70 3.07 0.56
N ALA A 78 -17.74 4.40 0.54
CA ALA A 78 -16.84 5.19 -0.29
C ALA A 78 -15.37 4.93 0.08
N LEU A 79 -14.59 4.43 -0.88
CA LEU A 79 -13.15 4.18 -0.73
C LEU A 79 -12.31 5.43 -0.99
N SER A 80 -12.92 6.46 -1.60
CA SER A 80 -12.26 7.74 -1.91
C SER A 80 -11.61 8.37 -0.67
N GLY A 81 -12.28 8.30 0.49
CA GLY A 81 -11.71 8.82 1.74
C GLY A 81 -10.46 8.08 2.24
N PHE A 82 -10.15 6.91 1.69
CA PHE A 82 -8.93 6.16 1.97
C PHE A 82 -7.88 6.31 0.87
N LEU A 83 -8.31 6.23 -0.39
CA LEU A 83 -7.41 5.99 -1.52
C LEU A 83 -7.23 7.17 -2.46
N ASP A 84 -8.08 8.19 -2.42
CA ASP A 84 -7.97 9.29 -3.39
C ASP A 84 -6.71 10.14 -3.18
N PHE A 85 -6.16 10.54 -4.32
CA PHE A 85 -5.05 11.47 -4.43
C PHE A 85 -5.20 12.23 -5.76
N ALA A 86 -4.60 13.41 -5.84
CA ALA A 86 -4.56 14.20 -7.05
C ALA A 86 -3.42 13.72 -7.98
N GLY A 87 -3.65 13.71 -9.29
CA GLY A 87 -2.67 13.17 -10.26
C GLY A 87 -1.30 13.87 -10.29
N HIS A 88 -1.14 15.04 -9.66
CA HIS A 88 0.17 15.69 -9.52
C HIS A 88 0.98 15.14 -8.33
N GLU A 89 0.41 14.28 -7.51
CA GLU A 89 1.07 13.68 -6.34
C GLU A 89 2.08 12.58 -6.72
N HIS A 90 2.07 12.09 -7.96
CA HIS A 90 3.06 11.13 -8.44
C HIS A 90 4.51 11.66 -8.33
N PRO A 91 5.50 10.83 -7.95
CA PRO A 91 5.32 9.43 -7.51
C PRO A 91 4.79 9.32 -6.07
N ILE A 92 3.75 8.51 -5.87
CA ILE A 92 3.02 8.33 -4.61
C ILE A 92 3.00 6.87 -4.14
N VAL A 93 3.11 6.67 -2.82
CA VAL A 93 3.13 5.36 -2.15
C VAL A 93 1.99 5.24 -1.18
N CYS A 94 1.26 4.13 -1.26
CA CYS A 94 0.32 3.75 -0.21
C CYS A 94 1.02 2.85 0.80
N GLN A 95 0.93 3.21 2.09
CA GLN A 95 1.38 2.32 3.15
C GLN A 95 0.20 1.54 3.74
N LEU A 96 0.27 0.21 3.69
CA LEU A 96 -0.70 -0.70 4.28
C LEU A 96 -0.22 -1.24 5.64
N GLY A 97 -1.13 -1.31 6.60
CA GLY A 97 -0.97 -1.99 7.87
C GLY A 97 -1.86 -3.23 7.96
N GLY A 98 -1.28 -4.38 8.28
CA GLY A 98 -1.99 -5.65 8.44
C GLY A 98 -1.02 -6.80 8.72
N SER A 99 -1.55 -7.93 9.17
CA SER A 99 -0.76 -9.11 9.56
C SER A 99 -1.16 -10.39 8.81
N ASP A 100 -2.35 -10.41 8.20
CA ASP A 100 -2.82 -11.52 7.36
C ASP A 100 -2.35 -11.31 5.91
N PRO A 101 -1.52 -12.21 5.35
CA PRO A 101 -1.01 -12.10 3.99
C PRO A 101 -2.09 -12.07 2.91
N SER A 102 -3.19 -12.81 3.10
CA SER A 102 -4.30 -12.86 2.13
C SER A 102 -5.04 -11.53 2.08
N ILE A 103 -5.30 -10.94 3.25
CA ILE A 103 -5.91 -9.61 3.37
C ILE A 103 -5.00 -8.54 2.78
N LEU A 104 -3.70 -8.58 3.10
CA LEU A 104 -2.73 -7.63 2.55
C LEU A 104 -2.62 -7.74 1.03
N ALA A 105 -2.62 -8.95 0.47
CA ALA A 105 -2.58 -9.17 -0.97
C ALA A 105 -3.83 -8.60 -1.68
N GLU A 106 -5.01 -8.79 -1.11
CA GLU A 106 -6.26 -8.24 -1.66
C GLU A 106 -6.26 -6.70 -1.57
N ALA A 107 -5.84 -6.13 -0.44
CA ALA A 107 -5.73 -4.69 -0.27
C ALA A 107 -4.69 -4.07 -1.21
N ALA A 108 -3.53 -4.71 -1.40
CA ALA A 108 -2.50 -4.25 -2.32
C ALA A 108 -2.98 -4.22 -3.77
N LYS A 109 -3.76 -5.22 -4.22
CA LYS A 109 -4.38 -5.22 -5.55
C LYS A 109 -5.35 -4.06 -5.73
N LEU A 110 -6.15 -3.77 -4.71
CA LEU A 110 -7.08 -2.64 -4.76
C LEU A 110 -6.33 -1.31 -4.87
N VAL A 111 -5.24 -1.16 -4.12
CA VAL A 111 -4.36 0.02 -4.16
C VAL A 111 -3.70 0.17 -5.53
N GLU A 112 -3.14 -0.90 -6.09
CA GLU A 112 -2.55 -0.90 -7.44
C GLU A 112 -3.59 -0.50 -8.49
N GLN A 113 -4.79 -1.05 -8.42
CA GLN A 113 -5.91 -0.71 -9.32
C GLN A 113 -6.34 0.76 -9.20
N TRP A 114 -6.15 1.39 -8.04
CA TRP A 114 -6.43 2.81 -7.83
C TRP A 114 -5.36 3.73 -8.47
N GLY A 115 -4.22 3.18 -8.88
CA GLY A 115 -3.19 3.89 -9.62
C GLY A 115 -1.98 4.35 -8.79
N TYR A 116 -1.74 3.78 -7.62
CA TYR A 116 -0.52 4.06 -6.84
C TYR A 116 0.73 3.53 -7.55
N ASP A 117 1.87 4.23 -7.42
CA ASP A 117 3.14 3.79 -8.03
C ASP A 117 3.84 2.69 -7.23
N GLU A 118 3.58 2.64 -5.91
CA GLU A 118 4.16 1.64 -5.01
C GLU A 118 3.23 1.34 -3.83
N VAL A 119 3.25 0.09 -3.37
CA VAL A 119 2.63 -0.36 -2.13
C VAL A 119 3.72 -0.70 -1.12
N ASN A 120 3.62 -0.15 0.09
CA ASN A 120 4.53 -0.46 1.19
C ASN A 120 3.81 -1.11 2.36
N LEU A 121 4.47 -2.03 3.07
CA LEU A 121 3.96 -2.65 4.29
C LEU A 121 4.55 -1.98 5.54
N ASN A 122 3.69 -1.55 6.45
CA ASN A 122 4.12 -1.06 7.76
C ASN A 122 4.55 -2.23 8.65
N VAL A 123 5.86 -2.45 8.70
CA VAL A 123 6.51 -3.41 9.61
C VAL A 123 7.29 -2.72 10.73
N GLY A 124 7.19 -1.39 10.88
CA GLY A 124 8.08 -0.60 11.75
C GLY A 124 7.44 0.03 12.99
N CYS A 125 6.11 0.18 13.04
CA CYS A 125 5.48 0.92 14.13
C CYS A 125 5.56 0.15 15.47
N PRO A 126 6.11 0.74 16.56
CA PRO A 126 6.18 0.11 17.88
C PRO A 126 4.95 0.38 18.75
N SER A 127 3.94 1.09 18.25
CA SER A 127 2.79 1.55 19.04
C SER A 127 1.84 0.43 19.47
N ASP A 128 1.37 0.48 20.72
CA ASP A 128 0.34 -0.43 21.26
C ASP A 128 -0.97 -0.40 20.47
N ARG A 129 -1.28 0.74 19.83
CA ARG A 129 -2.48 0.89 18.99
C ARG A 129 -2.46 -0.06 17.79
N VAL A 130 -1.26 -0.38 17.31
CA VAL A 130 -0.99 -1.28 16.18
C VAL A 130 -0.74 -2.71 16.68
N ALA A 131 -0.01 -2.87 17.79
CA ALA A 131 0.30 -4.17 18.37
C ALA A 131 -0.92 -4.89 18.98
N GLY A 132 -1.87 -4.16 19.59
CA GLY A 132 -2.97 -4.76 20.35
C GLY A 132 -4.24 -5.10 19.55
N LYS A 133 -4.47 -4.48 18.39
CA LYS A 133 -5.72 -4.66 17.61
C LYS A 133 -5.54 -5.27 16.22
N GLY A 134 -4.32 -5.35 15.70
CA GLY A 134 -4.07 -5.90 14.36
C GLY A 134 -2.80 -6.73 14.21
N GLU A 135 -1.98 -6.86 15.26
CA GLU A 135 -0.70 -7.60 15.25
C GLU A 135 0.23 -7.25 14.07
N PHE A 136 0.26 -5.99 13.63
CA PHE A 136 1.16 -5.54 12.56
C PHE A 136 2.25 -4.59 13.08
N GLY A 137 3.02 -3.95 12.20
CA GLY A 137 4.14 -3.08 12.60
C GLY A 137 5.34 -3.88 13.11
N ALA A 138 6.09 -3.33 14.06
CA ALA A 138 7.35 -3.91 14.57
C ALA A 138 7.18 -5.31 15.18
N SER A 139 5.96 -5.68 15.56
CA SER A 139 5.64 -7.01 16.08
C SER A 139 5.84 -8.12 15.03
N LEU A 140 5.65 -7.82 13.73
CA LEU A 140 5.88 -8.76 12.64
C LEU A 140 7.35 -9.15 12.52
N MET A 141 8.27 -8.25 12.87
CA MET A 141 9.70 -8.54 12.85
C MET A 141 10.11 -9.62 13.87
N LYS A 142 9.28 -9.89 14.89
CA LYS A 142 9.53 -10.96 15.87
C LYS A 142 9.14 -12.34 15.34
N ARG A 143 8.35 -12.41 14.25
CA ARG A 143 7.81 -13.64 13.64
C ARG A 143 7.99 -13.57 12.11
N PRO A 144 9.22 -13.56 11.59
CA PRO A 144 9.47 -13.45 10.14
C PRO A 144 8.92 -14.63 9.33
N GLU A 145 8.63 -15.76 10.00
CA GLU A 145 8.01 -16.96 9.43
C GLU A 145 6.51 -16.87 9.18
N CYS A 146 5.83 -15.77 9.53
CA CYS A 146 4.47 -15.49 9.07
C CYS A 146 4.46 -15.39 7.52
N ARG A 147 4.33 -16.55 6.87
CA ARG A 147 4.18 -16.77 5.43
C ARG A 147 2.76 -16.52 4.98
#